data_AF-A0A6P8RSW2-F1
#
_entry.id   AF-A0A6P8RSW2-F1
#
_cell.length_a   1.000
_cell.length_b   1.000
_cell.length_c   1.000
_cell.angle_alpha   90.00
_cell.angle_beta   90.00
_cell.angle_gamma   90.00
#
_symmetry.space_group_name_H-M   'P 1'
#
loop_
_entity.id
_entity.type
_entity.pdbx_description
1 polymer ?
#
loop_
_entity_poly.entity_id
_entity_poly.type
_entity_poly.pdbx_seq_one_letter_code
_entity_poly.pdbx_strand_id
1 'polypeptide(L)'
;MLEAKEVAKLYQTDFVRNARAVGALWAVCTLCFGLIEIVVLIQPTWVRTAPARWMPTSVGHFGLYQVCEEAEWSVECRGSLATLTPVPAFKAAAVFVLMALVLVLASVGCFGLFWFCNAATVYKVCAWLQLTAATCQALGCIIFPDGWGAPEVRFLCGPKAGSYHLGNCAIHWGFTLAILGIVDALVLSVLAFVLGNRQDALLPEDYTPEKRGLPIALSPD
;
A
#
# COMPACT_ATOMS: atom_id res chain seq x y z
N MET A 1 -3.06 -40.83 -28.32
CA MET A 1 -2.09 -39.91 -27.68
C MET A 1 -2.21 -38.60 -28.42
N LEU A 2 -2.62 -37.52 -27.75
CA LEU A 2 -2.59 -36.18 -28.34
C LEU A 2 -1.14 -35.86 -28.74
N GLU A 3 -0.93 -35.24 -29.90
CA GLU A 3 0.41 -34.76 -30.23
C GLU A 3 0.86 -33.74 -29.18
N ALA A 4 2.14 -33.78 -28.80
CA ALA A 4 2.71 -32.88 -27.79
C ALA A 4 2.43 -31.39 -28.09
N LYS A 5 2.30 -31.04 -29.38
CA LYS A 5 1.96 -29.70 -29.86
C LYS A 5 0.52 -29.27 -29.54
N GLU A 6 -0.43 -30.19 -29.57
CA GLU A 6 -1.84 -29.93 -29.25
C GLU A 6 -2.04 -29.77 -27.74
N VAL A 7 -1.34 -30.58 -26.93
CA VAL A 7 -1.31 -30.44 -25.47
C VAL A 7 -0.70 -29.10 -25.05
N ALA A 8 0.38 -28.67 -25.71
CA ALA A 8 1.03 -27.38 -25.45
C ALA A 8 0.11 -26.19 -25.78
N LYS A 9 -0.64 -26.25 -26.89
CA LYS A 9 -1.63 -25.20 -27.25
C LYS A 9 -2.78 -25.14 -26.24
N LEU A 10 -3.33 -26.28 -25.82
CA LEU A 10 -4.40 -26.32 -24.82
C LEU A 10 -3.93 -25.72 -23.48
N TYR A 11 -2.75 -26.12 -23.03
CA TYR A 11 -2.14 -25.60 -21.80
C TYR A 11 -1.91 -24.09 -21.87
N GLN A 12 -1.44 -23.56 -23.01
CA GLN A 12 -1.32 -22.12 -23.21
C GLN A 12 -2.67 -21.40 -23.12
N THR A 13 -3.72 -21.92 -23.75
CA THR A 13 -5.04 -21.25 -23.72
C THR A 13 -5.66 -21.20 -22.33
N ASP A 14 -5.62 -22.30 -21.58
CA ASP A 14 -6.13 -22.33 -20.19
C ASP A 14 -5.27 -21.45 -19.27
N PHE A 15 -3.95 -21.47 -19.46
CA PHE A 15 -3.04 -20.60 -18.73
C PHE A 15 -3.36 -19.12 -18.96
N VAL A 16 -3.52 -18.67 -20.21
CA VAL A 16 -3.78 -17.25 -20.50
C VAL A 16 -5.09 -16.78 -19.87
N ARG A 17 -6.13 -17.62 -19.88
CA ARG A 17 -7.40 -17.32 -19.21
C ARG A 17 -7.20 -17.19 -17.69
N ASN A 18 -6.50 -18.13 -17.07
CA ASN A 18 -6.24 -18.13 -15.63
C ASN A 18 -5.35 -16.96 -15.22
N ALA A 19 -4.31 -16.65 -15.99
CA ALA A 19 -3.40 -15.53 -15.74
C ALA A 19 -4.12 -14.17 -15.81
N ARG A 20 -5.03 -13.99 -16.78
CA ARG A 20 -5.89 -12.80 -16.86
C ARG A 20 -6.82 -12.68 -15.66
N ALA A 21 -7.40 -13.78 -15.19
CA ALA A 21 -8.25 -13.78 -14.00
C ALA A 21 -7.46 -13.40 -12.74
N VAL A 22 -6.25 -13.96 -12.55
CA VAL A 22 -5.38 -13.60 -11.41
C VAL A 22 -4.90 -12.16 -11.52
N GLY A 23 -4.58 -11.66 -12.72
CA GLY A 23 -4.23 -10.26 -12.95
C GLY A 23 -5.38 -9.29 -12.63
N ALA A 24 -6.62 -9.64 -12.98
CA ALA A 24 -7.80 -8.87 -12.61
C ALA A 24 -8.05 -8.88 -11.10
N LEU A 25 -7.90 -10.04 -10.44
CA LEU A 25 -7.98 -10.15 -8.98
C LEU A 25 -6.93 -9.27 -8.31
N TRP A 26 -5.68 -9.31 -8.80
CA TRP A 26 -4.60 -8.45 -8.31
C TRP A 26 -4.95 -6.96 -8.41
N ALA A 27 -5.51 -6.53 -9.53
CA ALA A 27 -5.91 -5.14 -9.73
C ALA A 27 -6.98 -4.70 -8.73
N VAL A 28 -8.02 -5.53 -8.54
CA VAL A 28 -9.10 -5.25 -7.59
C VAL A 28 -8.57 -5.22 -6.16
N CYS A 29 -7.78 -6.22 -5.75
CA CYS A 29 -7.16 -6.25 -4.43
C CYS A 29 -6.26 -5.03 -4.19
N THR A 30 -5.47 -4.63 -5.18
CA THR A 30 -4.60 -3.45 -5.09
C THR A 30 -5.41 -2.16 -4.97
N LEU A 31 -6.51 -2.04 -5.70
CA LEU A 31 -7.40 -0.87 -5.59
C LEU A 31 -8.04 -0.79 -4.21
N CYS A 32 -8.57 -1.91 -3.70
CA CYS A 32 -9.10 -1.98 -2.33
C CYS A 32 -8.04 -1.63 -1.29
N PHE A 33 -6.82 -2.14 -1.47
CA PHE A 33 -5.69 -1.82 -0.61
C PHE A 33 -5.35 -0.32 -0.63
N GLY A 34 -5.33 0.31 -1.81
CA GLY A 34 -5.15 1.76 -1.93
C GLY A 34 -6.21 2.57 -1.16
N LEU A 35 -7.46 2.11 -1.12
CA LEU A 35 -8.50 2.74 -0.30
C LEU A 35 -8.24 2.57 1.20
N ILE A 36 -7.79 1.38 1.62
CA ILE A 36 -7.40 1.13 3.01
C ILE A 36 -6.21 2.01 3.41
N GLU A 37 -5.21 2.19 2.54
CA GLU A 37 -4.08 3.10 2.76
C GLU A 37 -4.53 4.56 2.96
N ILE A 38 -5.50 5.03 2.18
CA ILE A 38 -6.11 6.35 2.38
C ILE A 38 -6.76 6.43 3.77
N VAL A 39 -7.49 5.39 4.17
CA VAL A 39 -8.08 5.32 5.53
C VAL A 39 -6.98 5.35 6.58
N VAL A 40 -5.93 4.55 6.46
CA VAL A 40 -4.79 4.52 7.40
C VAL A 40 -4.16 5.90 7.54
N LEU A 41 -3.96 6.62 6.43
CA LEU A 41 -3.39 7.97 6.43
C LEU A 41 -4.28 8.99 7.17
N ILE A 42 -5.59 8.92 6.95
CA ILE A 42 -6.58 9.89 7.46
C ILE A 42 -7.01 9.58 8.89
N GLN A 43 -7.03 8.31 9.28
CA GLN A 43 -7.62 7.84 10.53
C GLN A 43 -6.91 8.48 11.73
N PRO A 44 -7.62 9.19 12.62
CA PRO A 44 -7.02 9.80 13.80
C PRO A 44 -6.82 8.83 14.96
N THR A 45 -7.25 7.58 14.83
CA THR A 45 -7.23 6.58 15.91
C THR A 45 -6.17 5.52 15.65
N TRP A 46 -4.90 5.94 15.57
CA TRP A 46 -3.77 5.01 15.56
C TRP A 46 -3.47 4.51 16.97
N VAL A 47 -3.50 5.44 17.92
CA VAL A 47 -3.31 5.19 19.34
C VAL A 47 -4.44 5.89 20.09
N ARG A 48 -4.93 5.25 21.14
CA ARG A 48 -5.97 5.78 22.02
C ARG A 48 -5.57 5.58 23.47
N THR A 49 -5.98 6.49 24.35
CA THR A 49 -5.85 6.31 25.80
C THR A 49 -6.61 5.07 26.26
N ALA A 50 -5.99 4.23 27.09
CA ALA A 50 -6.67 3.06 27.64
C ALA A 50 -7.85 3.51 28.53
N PRO A 51 -9.00 2.81 28.52
CA PRO A 51 -10.13 3.12 29.40
C PRO A 51 -9.78 2.71 30.83
N ALA A 52 -8.94 3.49 31.51
CA ALA A 52 -8.57 3.26 32.89
C ALA A 52 -9.60 3.94 33.80
N ARG A 53 -10.46 3.14 34.43
CA ARG A 53 -11.51 3.56 35.40
C ARG A 53 -10.97 4.30 36.65
N TRP A 54 -9.65 4.41 36.80
CA TRP A 54 -8.99 4.85 38.04
C TRP A 54 -7.95 5.97 37.87
N MET A 55 -7.81 6.56 36.67
CA MET A 55 -6.79 7.57 36.42
C MET A 55 -7.38 8.85 35.79
N PRO A 56 -7.03 10.05 36.30
CA PRO A 56 -7.50 11.33 35.77
C PRO A 56 -6.64 11.74 34.57
N THR A 57 -6.45 10.84 33.61
CA THR A 57 -5.80 11.16 32.35
C THR A 57 -6.84 11.62 31.37
N SER A 58 -6.57 12.71 30.68
CA SER A 58 -7.34 13.16 29.54
C SER A 58 -7.62 12.01 28.59
N VAL A 59 -8.89 11.74 28.28
CA VAL A 59 -9.25 10.71 27.30
C VAL A 59 -8.94 11.30 25.92
N GLY A 60 -8.39 10.51 25.01
CA GLY A 60 -8.19 11.00 23.66
C GLY A 60 -7.52 10.00 22.74
N HIS A 61 -7.27 10.47 21.53
CA HIS A 61 -6.73 9.67 20.46
C HIS A 61 -5.85 10.50 19.54
N PHE A 62 -4.88 9.86 18.90
CA PHE A 62 -4.05 10.53 17.92
C PHE A 62 -3.65 9.62 16.77
N GLY A 63 -3.42 10.27 15.64
CA GLY A 63 -2.91 9.68 14.41
C GLY A 63 -1.74 10.49 13.88
N LEU A 64 -1.51 10.41 12.57
CA LEU A 64 -0.39 11.09 11.90
C LEU A 64 -0.58 12.62 11.80
N TYR A 65 -1.83 13.08 11.64
CA TYR A 65 -2.14 14.49 11.31
C TYR A 65 -2.83 15.27 12.43
N GLN A 66 -3.44 14.58 13.39
CA GLN A 66 -4.19 15.22 14.47
C GLN A 66 -4.04 14.47 15.78
N VAL A 67 -4.02 15.23 16.86
CA VAL A 67 -4.07 14.77 18.26
C VAL A 67 -5.32 15.38 18.88
N CYS A 68 -6.25 14.54 19.30
CA CYS A 68 -7.53 14.97 19.85
C CYS A 68 -7.66 14.56 21.32
N GLU A 69 -8.01 15.54 22.14
CA GLU A 69 -8.36 15.39 23.54
C GLU A 69 -9.88 15.48 23.71
N GLU A 70 -10.46 14.54 24.44
CA GLU A 70 -11.85 14.54 24.85
C GLU A 70 -11.93 15.22 26.23
N ALA A 71 -12.35 16.48 26.24
CA ALA A 71 -12.72 17.20 27.45
C ALA A 71 -14.20 16.93 27.78
N GLU A 72 -14.61 17.28 29.00
CA GLU A 72 -15.93 16.94 29.56
C GLU A 72 -17.12 17.44 28.69
N TRP A 73 -16.94 18.49 27.88
CA TRP A 73 -17.99 19.10 27.04
C TRP A 73 -17.55 19.44 25.61
N SER A 74 -16.30 19.14 25.23
CA SER A 74 -15.75 19.48 23.90
C SER A 74 -14.60 18.56 23.51
N VAL A 75 -14.45 18.30 22.21
CA VAL A 75 -13.27 17.64 21.65
C VAL A 75 -12.33 18.71 21.11
N GLU A 76 -11.16 18.84 21.73
CA GLU A 76 -10.12 19.75 21.28
C GLU A 76 -9.08 18.98 20.46
N CYS A 77 -9.06 19.24 19.16
CA CYS A 77 -8.08 18.65 18.25
C CYS A 77 -6.99 19.67 17.89
N ARG A 78 -5.73 19.26 18.04
CA ARG A 78 -4.57 19.97 17.54
C ARG A 78 -4.09 19.32 16.23
N GLY A 79 -3.84 20.15 15.24
CA GLY A 79 -3.57 19.71 13.86
C GLY A 79 -4.83 19.80 12.99
N SER A 80 -4.66 19.65 11.68
CA SER A 80 -5.78 19.70 10.75
C SER A 80 -5.54 18.75 9.59
N LEU A 81 -6.54 17.91 9.33
CA LEU A 81 -6.59 17.08 8.14
C LEU A 81 -6.74 17.92 6.86
N ALA A 82 -7.41 19.07 6.94
CA ALA A 82 -7.69 19.92 5.78
C ALA A 82 -6.42 20.59 5.22
N THR A 83 -5.43 20.88 6.08
CA THR A 83 -4.15 21.43 5.65
C THR A 83 -3.12 20.35 5.33
N LEU A 84 -3.42 19.08 5.60
CA LEU A 84 -2.52 17.93 5.44
C LEU A 84 -1.12 18.18 6.04
N THR A 85 -1.06 18.94 7.14
CA THR A 85 0.18 19.21 7.86
C THR A 85 0.35 18.16 8.95
N PRO A 86 1.35 17.25 8.84
CA PRO A 86 1.56 16.26 9.87
C PRO A 86 1.98 16.90 11.18
N VAL A 87 1.64 16.27 12.30
CA VAL A 87 2.14 16.67 13.61
C VAL A 87 3.68 16.59 13.59
N PRO A 88 4.43 17.57 14.12
CA PRO A 88 5.89 17.60 14.01
C PRO A 88 6.56 16.30 14.45
N ALA A 89 6.06 15.66 15.52
CA ALA A 89 6.53 14.38 16.04
C ALA A 89 6.36 13.20 15.06
N PHE A 90 5.36 13.27 14.16
CA PHE A 90 4.99 12.18 13.25
C PHE A 90 5.24 12.51 11.78
N LYS A 91 5.91 13.63 11.48
CA LYS A 91 6.15 14.11 10.12
C LYS A 91 6.87 13.10 9.24
N ALA A 92 7.93 12.48 9.77
CA ALA A 92 8.68 11.46 9.02
C ALA A 92 7.82 10.21 8.73
N ALA A 93 7.09 9.70 9.73
CA ALA A 93 6.19 8.57 9.54
C ALA A 93 5.10 8.88 8.50
N ALA A 94 4.49 10.06 8.56
CA ALA A 94 3.47 10.48 7.59
C ALA A 94 3.99 10.54 6.16
N VAL A 95 5.24 11.00 5.95
CA VAL A 95 5.86 11.02 4.62
C VAL A 95 6.06 9.62 4.07
N PHE A 96 6.51 8.67 4.89
CA PHE A 96 6.71 7.28 4.46
C PHE A 96 5.38 6.57 4.13
N VAL A 97 4.35 6.75 4.96
CA VAL A 97 3.00 6.21 4.71
C VAL A 97 2.39 6.82 3.45
N LEU A 98 2.52 8.15 3.26
CA LEU A 98 2.08 8.83 2.04
C LEU A 98 2.83 8.33 0.79
N MET A 99 4.15 8.13 0.89
CA MET A 99 4.95 7.58 -0.19
C MET A 99 4.50 6.17 -0.56
N ALA A 100 4.17 5.33 0.43
CA ALA A 100 3.60 4.01 0.21
C ALA A 100 2.28 4.09 -0.57
N LEU A 101 1.35 4.97 -0.15
CA LEU A 101 0.08 5.21 -0.85
C LEU A 101 0.31 5.61 -2.32
N VAL A 102 1.21 6.57 -2.57
CA VAL A 102 1.50 7.03 -3.94
C VAL A 102 2.05 5.89 -4.80
N LEU A 103 2.93 5.05 -4.25
CA LEU A 103 3.48 3.88 -4.97
C LEU A 103 2.40 2.83 -5.27
N VAL A 104 1.49 2.58 -4.34
CA VAL A 104 0.34 1.68 -4.55
C VAL A 104 -0.56 2.22 -5.67
N LEU A 105 -0.93 3.50 -5.62
CA LEU A 105 -1.74 4.13 -6.66
C LEU A 105 -1.03 4.16 -8.02
N ALA A 106 0.28 4.40 -8.03
CA ALA A 106 1.10 4.32 -9.25
C ALA A 106 1.06 2.91 -9.85
N SER A 107 1.11 1.86 -9.02
CA SER A 107 1.01 0.47 -9.48
C SER A 107 -0.35 0.15 -10.12
N VAL A 108 -1.45 0.75 -9.63
CA VAL A 108 -2.77 0.68 -10.27
C VAL A 108 -2.74 1.43 -11.61
N GLY A 109 -2.15 2.63 -11.64
CA GLY A 109 -2.00 3.43 -12.85
C GLY A 109 -1.20 2.72 -13.95
N CYS A 110 -0.23 1.88 -13.58
CA CYS A 110 0.54 1.06 -14.51
C CYS A 110 -0.33 0.07 -15.29
N PHE A 111 -1.55 -0.26 -14.86
CA PHE A 111 -2.47 -1.05 -15.70
C PHE A 111 -2.89 -0.32 -16.98
N GLY A 112 -2.89 1.01 -16.99
CA GLY A 112 -3.08 1.78 -18.23
C GLY A 112 -1.97 1.57 -19.26
N LEU A 113 -0.79 1.12 -18.82
CA LEU A 113 0.38 0.88 -19.69
C LEU A 113 0.34 -0.48 -20.39
N PHE A 114 -0.60 -1.38 -20.07
CA PHE A 114 -0.79 -2.65 -20.79
C PHE A 114 -1.07 -2.45 -22.29
N TRP A 115 -1.52 -1.26 -22.70
CA TRP A 115 -1.72 -0.93 -24.12
C TRP A 115 -0.40 -0.74 -24.88
N PHE A 116 0.66 -0.25 -24.20
CA PHE A 116 1.90 0.19 -24.84
C PHE A 116 3.13 -0.68 -24.50
N CYS A 117 3.09 -1.41 -23.40
CA CYS A 117 4.22 -2.20 -22.90
C CYS A 117 3.90 -3.70 -22.84
N ASN A 118 4.94 -4.53 -22.91
CA ASN A 118 4.81 -5.97 -22.69
C ASN A 118 4.23 -6.24 -21.28
N ALA A 119 3.21 -7.08 -21.22
CA ALA A 119 2.53 -7.46 -19.98
C ALA A 119 3.50 -7.97 -18.90
N ALA A 120 4.53 -8.72 -19.27
CA ALA A 120 5.51 -9.23 -18.32
C ALA A 120 6.32 -8.10 -17.64
N THR A 121 6.73 -7.09 -18.42
CA THR A 121 7.43 -5.91 -17.90
C THR A 121 6.52 -5.10 -16.96
N VAL A 122 5.25 -4.91 -17.34
CA VAL A 122 4.28 -4.17 -16.50
C VAL A 122 4.10 -4.87 -15.15
N TYR A 123 3.92 -6.20 -15.13
CA TYR A 123 3.79 -6.94 -13.88
C TYR A 123 5.04 -6.85 -13.00
N LYS A 124 6.25 -6.90 -13.57
CA LYS A 124 7.48 -6.74 -12.79
C LYS A 124 7.62 -5.34 -12.22
N VAL A 125 7.30 -4.29 -13.00
CA VAL A 125 7.31 -2.91 -12.51
C VAL A 125 6.31 -2.76 -11.34
N CYS A 126 5.08 -3.25 -11.51
CA CYS A 126 4.09 -3.28 -10.44
C CYS A 126 4.59 -4.03 -9.19
N ALA A 127 5.30 -5.16 -9.37
CA ALA A 127 5.85 -5.94 -8.27
C ALA A 127 6.89 -5.14 -7.46
N TRP A 128 7.79 -4.42 -8.13
CA TRP A 128 8.78 -3.55 -7.50
C TRP A 128 8.16 -2.34 -6.82
N LEU A 129 7.12 -1.75 -7.42
CA LEU A 129 6.37 -0.65 -6.80
C LEU A 129 5.69 -1.11 -5.50
N GLN A 130 5.04 -2.27 -5.51
CA GLN A 130 4.42 -2.85 -4.32
C GLN A 130 5.44 -3.21 -3.25
N LEU A 131 6.59 -3.77 -3.64
CA LEU A 131 7.67 -4.08 -2.70
C LEU A 131 8.20 -2.80 -2.04
N THR A 132 8.42 -1.75 -2.84
CA THR A 132 8.89 -0.46 -2.34
C THR A 132 7.83 0.17 -1.41
N ALA A 133 6.55 0.10 -1.77
CA ALA A 133 5.46 0.55 -0.91
C ALA A 133 5.45 -0.18 0.44
N ALA A 134 5.61 -1.51 0.45
CA ALA A 134 5.71 -2.29 1.68
C ALA A 134 6.88 -1.84 2.56
N THR A 135 8.04 -1.57 1.96
CA THR A 135 9.21 -1.06 2.72
C THR A 135 8.97 0.33 3.28
N CYS A 136 8.37 1.24 2.52
CA CYS A 136 8.01 2.57 3.00
C CYS A 136 7.01 2.48 4.16
N GLN A 137 5.96 1.67 4.02
CA GLN A 137 4.97 1.47 5.07
C GLN A 137 5.59 0.90 6.35
N ALA A 138 6.49 -0.09 6.22
CA ALA A 138 7.22 -0.65 7.34
C ALA A 138 8.10 0.39 8.06
N LEU A 139 8.82 1.23 7.30
CA LEU A 139 9.59 2.33 7.88
C LEU A 139 8.68 3.34 8.59
N GLY A 140 7.53 3.68 8.02
CA GLY A 140 6.52 4.52 8.68
C GLY A 140 6.07 3.95 10.03
N CYS A 141 5.79 2.65 10.08
CA CYS A 141 5.39 1.95 11.31
C CYS A 141 6.50 1.84 12.34
N ILE A 142 7.77 1.75 11.93
CA ILE A 142 8.94 1.73 12.82
C ILE A 142 9.23 3.12 13.38
N ILE A 143 9.10 4.17 12.56
CA ILE A 143 9.38 5.56 12.95
C ILE A 143 8.27 6.13 13.83
N PHE A 144 7.01 5.73 13.62
CA PHE A 144 5.88 6.26 14.37
C PHE A 144 6.03 6.14 15.91
N PRO A 145 6.46 4.99 16.47
CA PRO A 145 6.77 4.83 17.90
C PRO A 145 7.85 5.76 18.47
N ASP A 146 8.77 6.24 17.65
CA ASP A 146 9.83 7.15 18.09
C ASP A 146 9.24 8.52 18.51
N GLY A 147 8.17 8.95 17.84
CA GLY A 147 7.46 10.20 18.13
C GLY A 147 6.68 10.20 19.45
N TRP A 148 6.54 9.06 20.14
CA TRP A 148 5.74 8.96 21.37
C TRP A 148 6.35 9.68 22.58
N GLY A 149 7.63 10.04 22.52
CA GLY A 149 8.27 10.88 23.55
C GLY A 149 7.93 12.36 23.49
N ALA A 150 7.21 12.80 22.45
CA ALA A 150 6.86 14.20 22.25
C ALA A 150 5.91 14.74 23.33
N PRO A 151 5.98 16.05 23.67
CA PRO A 151 5.17 16.64 24.74
C PRO A 151 3.66 16.48 24.50
N GLU A 152 3.22 16.51 23.24
CA GLU A 152 1.82 16.31 22.85
C GLU A 152 1.33 14.89 23.20
N VAL A 153 2.19 13.88 23.02
CA VAL A 153 1.86 12.49 23.34
C VAL A 153 1.96 12.24 24.84
N ARG A 154 2.97 12.80 25.52
CA ARG A 154 3.10 12.70 26.99
C ARG A 154 1.97 13.36 27.74
N PHE A 155 1.42 14.43 27.18
CA PHE A 155 0.24 15.07 27.73
C PHE A 155 -0.97 14.11 27.75
N LEU A 156 -1.16 13.32 26.69
CA LEU A 156 -2.28 12.37 26.57
C LEU A 156 -2.01 11.02 27.25
N CYS A 157 -0.83 10.45 27.03
CA CYS A 157 -0.43 9.12 27.48
C CYS A 157 0.28 9.10 28.84
N GLY A 158 0.47 10.26 29.46
CA GLY A 158 1.12 10.45 30.74
C GLY A 158 2.65 10.61 30.66
N PRO A 159 3.29 10.99 31.77
CA PRO A 159 4.72 11.31 31.83
C PRO A 159 5.64 10.10 31.62
N LYS A 160 5.10 8.89 31.74
CA LYS A 160 5.82 7.63 31.47
C LYS A 160 5.93 7.33 29.97
N ALA A 161 5.25 8.08 29.10
CA ALA A 161 5.36 7.89 27.66
C ALA A 161 6.75 8.33 27.15
N GLY A 162 7.38 7.47 26.36
CA GLY A 162 8.69 7.67 25.77
C GLY A 162 8.77 7.01 24.40
N SER A 163 9.87 7.22 23.68
CA SER A 163 10.12 6.53 22.40
C SER A 163 9.95 5.03 22.59
N TYR A 164 9.10 4.39 21.78
CA TYR A 164 8.73 2.97 21.86
C TYR A 164 8.05 2.52 23.16
N HIS A 165 7.66 3.44 24.04
CA HIS A 165 6.95 3.15 25.29
C HIS A 165 5.65 3.96 25.37
N LEU A 166 4.54 3.30 25.04
CA LEU A 166 3.19 3.81 25.29
C LEU A 166 2.90 3.69 26.79
N GLY A 167 2.79 4.82 27.49
CA GLY A 167 2.46 4.85 28.92
C GLY A 167 1.05 4.32 29.20
N ASN A 168 0.10 5.23 29.35
CA ASN A 168 -1.31 4.90 29.59
C ASN A 168 -2.14 4.75 28.30
N CYS A 169 -1.47 4.67 27.15
CA CYS A 169 -2.09 4.55 25.83
C CYS A 169 -1.94 3.14 25.26
N ALA A 170 -2.84 2.78 24.34
CA ALA A 170 -2.84 1.52 23.64
C ALA A 170 -2.98 1.73 22.12
N ILE A 171 -2.39 0.81 21.38
CA ILE A 171 -2.52 0.72 19.92
C ILE A 171 -3.99 0.45 19.56
N HIS A 172 -4.45 1.05 18.46
CA HIS A 172 -5.81 0.91 17.97
C HIS A 172 -5.85 0.57 16.47
N TRP A 173 -7.05 0.63 15.88
CA TRP A 173 -7.32 0.14 14.53
C TRP A 173 -6.43 0.76 13.44
N GLY A 174 -6.12 2.06 13.50
CA GLY A 174 -5.33 2.73 12.46
C GLY A 174 -3.94 2.11 12.29
N PHE A 175 -3.22 1.90 13.39
CA PHE A 175 -1.88 1.28 13.36
C PHE A 175 -1.95 -0.22 13.05
N THR A 176 -3.01 -0.90 13.48
CA THR A 176 -3.22 -2.32 13.13
C THR A 176 -3.42 -2.50 11.62
N LEU A 177 -4.22 -1.63 11.00
CA LEU A 177 -4.43 -1.62 9.55
C LEU A 177 -3.14 -1.31 8.78
N ALA A 178 -2.29 -0.42 9.30
CA ALA A 178 -0.98 -0.15 8.69
C ALA A 178 -0.08 -1.41 8.66
N ILE A 179 -0.06 -2.20 9.75
CA ILE A 179 0.70 -3.46 9.80
C ILE A 179 0.11 -4.49 8.82
N LEU A 180 -1.21 -4.64 8.79
CA LEU A 180 -1.88 -5.52 7.82
C LEU A 180 -1.57 -5.11 6.38
N GLY A 181 -1.52 -3.80 6.12
CA GLY A 181 -1.14 -3.25 4.82
C GLY A 181 0.26 -3.63 4.36
N ILE A 182 1.23 -3.75 5.27
CA ILE A 182 2.58 -4.25 4.93
C ILE A 182 2.49 -5.69 4.40
N VAL A 183 1.74 -6.55 5.10
CA VAL A 183 1.58 -7.96 4.70
C VAL A 183 0.88 -8.06 3.36
N ASP A 184 -0.20 -7.30 3.16
CA ASP A 184 -0.95 -7.28 1.90
C ASP A 184 -0.09 -6.80 0.73
N ALA A 185 0.69 -5.72 0.91
CA ALA A 185 1.61 -5.21 -0.11
C ALA A 185 2.68 -6.24 -0.50
N LEU A 186 3.21 -7.01 0.47
CA LEU A 186 4.16 -8.10 0.20
C LEU A 186 3.50 -9.23 -0.59
N VAL A 187 2.30 -9.65 -0.23
CA VAL A 187 1.54 -10.69 -0.95
C VAL A 187 1.27 -10.24 -2.39
N LEU A 188 0.80 -8.99 -2.58
CA LEU A 188 0.57 -8.42 -3.90
C LEU A 188 1.87 -8.33 -4.72
N SER A 189 2.99 -7.95 -4.11
CA SER A 189 4.30 -7.94 -4.78
C SER A 189 4.71 -9.33 -5.27
N VAL A 190 4.58 -10.36 -4.42
CA VAL A 190 4.90 -11.75 -4.79
C VAL A 190 4.00 -12.24 -5.92
N LEU A 191 2.69 -11.99 -5.84
CA LEU A 191 1.75 -12.34 -6.90
C LEU A 191 2.14 -11.68 -8.24
N ALA A 192 2.50 -10.40 -8.22
CA ALA A 192 2.94 -9.68 -9.42
C ALA A 192 4.25 -10.24 -10.00
N PHE A 193 5.24 -10.59 -9.17
CA PHE A 193 6.46 -11.25 -9.63
C PHE A 193 6.18 -12.61 -10.26
N VAL A 194 5.32 -13.42 -9.63
CA VAL A 194 4.93 -14.73 -10.17
C VAL A 194 4.24 -14.55 -11.52
N LEU A 195 3.30 -13.61 -11.66
CA LEU A 195 2.64 -13.32 -12.93
C LEU A 195 3.63 -12.85 -14.00
N GLY A 196 4.52 -11.92 -13.67
CA GLY A 196 5.54 -11.39 -14.59
C GLY A 196 6.48 -12.50 -15.09
N ASN A 197 7.03 -13.29 -14.19
CA ASN A 197 7.96 -14.37 -14.54
C ASN A 197 7.29 -15.50 -15.34
N ARG A 198 6.03 -15.82 -15.03
CA ARG A 198 5.26 -16.82 -15.79
C ARG A 198 4.88 -16.31 -17.18
N GLN A 199 4.65 -15.00 -17.34
CA GLN A 199 4.38 -14.39 -18.63
C GLN A 199 5.63 -14.37 -19.52
N ASP A 200 6.82 -14.13 -18.96
CA ASP A 200 8.08 -14.23 -19.70
C ASP A 200 8.35 -15.64 -20.21
N ALA A 201 8.08 -16.67 -19.38
CA ALA A 201 8.28 -18.07 -19.77
C ALA A 201 7.40 -18.53 -20.95
N LEU A 202 6.40 -17.73 -21.34
CA LEU A 202 5.46 -18.03 -22.42
C LEU A 202 5.68 -17.18 -23.68
N LEU A 203 6.51 -16.14 -23.59
CA LEU A 203 6.89 -15.36 -24.76
C LEU A 203 7.99 -16.15 -25.51
N PRO A 204 7.78 -16.55 -26.77
CA PRO A 204 8.84 -17.15 -27.55
C PRO A 204 10.01 -16.16 -27.71
N GLU A 205 11.25 -16.65 -27.74
CA GLU A 205 12.48 -15.82 -27.87
C GLU A 205 12.45 -14.87 -29.10
N ASP A 206 11.60 -15.15 -30.10
CA ASP A 206 11.43 -14.36 -31.33
C ASP A 206 10.30 -13.32 -31.29
N TYR A 207 9.66 -13.04 -30.15
CA TYR A 207 8.60 -12.01 -30.07
C TYR A 207 9.17 -10.60 -30.23
N THR A 208 9.29 -10.15 -31.48
CA THR A 208 9.39 -8.73 -31.82
C THR A 208 8.02 -8.09 -31.67
N PRO A 209 7.87 -6.97 -30.93
CA PRO A 209 6.59 -6.27 -30.85
C PRO A 209 6.23 -5.82 -32.26
N GLU A 210 5.17 -6.40 -32.83
CA GLU A 210 4.65 -6.02 -34.13
C GLU A 210 4.30 -4.53 -34.06
N LYS A 211 5.14 -3.69 -34.66
CA LYS A 211 4.86 -2.27 -34.87
C LYS A 211 3.65 -2.21 -35.79
N ARG A 212 2.45 -2.18 -35.23
CA ARG A 212 1.22 -1.90 -35.96
C ARG A 212 1.30 -0.48 -36.49
N GLY A 213 1.74 -0.36 -37.73
CA GLY A 213 1.86 0.92 -38.43
C GLY A 213 2.94 0.92 -39.50
N LEU A 214 2.88 0.01 -40.47
CA LEU A 214 3.43 0.28 -41.79
C LEU A 214 2.42 -0.19 -42.86
N PRO A 215 1.87 0.71 -43.68
CA PRO A 215 0.98 0.31 -44.76
C PRO A 215 1.76 -0.54 -45.75
N ILE A 216 1.15 -1.66 -46.14
CA ILE A 216 1.61 -2.54 -47.22
C ILE A 216 1.83 -1.67 -48.46
N ALA A 217 3.09 -1.38 -48.78
CA ALA A 217 3.44 -0.83 -50.07
C ALA A 217 3.22 -1.93 -51.11
N LEU A 218 2.21 -1.75 -51.95
CA LEU A 218 2.07 -2.50 -53.19
C LEU A 218 3.35 -2.33 -54.01
N SER A 219 3.99 -3.44 -54.38
CA SER A 219 5.01 -3.46 -55.44
C SER A 219 4.29 -3.35 -56.79
N PRO A 220 4.78 -2.51 -57.72
CA PRO A 220 4.44 -2.63 -59.12
C PRO A 220 5.29 -3.75 -59.75
N ASP A 221 4.65 -4.57 -60.58
CA ASP A 221 5.09 -5.04 -61.91
C ASP A 221 4.10 -6.09 -62.44
#